data_AF-A0AAD1YBP7-F1
#
_entry.id   AF-A0AAD1YBP7-F1
#
_cell.length_a   1.000
_cell.length_b   1.000
_cell.length_c   1.000
_cell.angle_alpha   90.00
_cell.angle_beta   90.00
_cell.angle_gamma   90.00
#
_symmetry.space_group_name_H-M   'P 1'
#
loop_
_entity.id
_entity.type
_entity.pdbx_description
1 polymer ?
#
loop_
_entity_poly.entity_id
_entity_poly.type
_entity_poly.pdbx_seq_one_letter_code
_entity_poly.pdbx_strand_id
1 'polypeptide(L)' 'MFLGCALRAPHGGVFVIPVVSNPFGYICAIVCGSIIGMFILAILKKPINK' A
#
# COMPACT_ATOMS: atom_id res chain seq x y z
N MET A 1 1.49 12.61 -8.37
CA MET A 1 0.23 11.90 -8.10
C MET A 1 -0.15 11.06 -9.32
N PHE A 2 0.60 9.99 -9.59
CA PHE A 2 0.55 9.26 -10.89
C PHE A 2 -0.74 8.43 -11.11
N LEU A 3 -1.50 8.10 -10.05
CA LEU A 3 -2.72 7.29 -10.14
C LEU A 3 -4.02 8.07 -9.89
N GLY A 4 -4.00 9.40 -9.82
CA GLY A 4 -5.22 10.20 -9.58
C GLY A 4 -5.98 9.87 -8.29
N CYS A 5 -5.36 9.12 -7.37
CA CYS A 5 -5.95 8.69 -6.10
C CYS A 5 -5.92 9.86 -5.12
N ALA A 6 -6.84 10.81 -5.29
CA ALA A 6 -7.05 11.91 -4.36
C ALA A 6 -7.59 11.37 -3.04
N LEU A 7 -6.72 11.30 -2.04
CA LEU A 7 -7.11 10.97 -0.68
C LEU A 7 -7.60 12.25 0.01
N ARG A 8 -8.93 12.43 0.01
CA ARG A 8 -9.58 13.51 0.78
C ARG A 8 -9.78 13.15 2.25
N ALA A 9 -9.40 11.93 2.65
CA ALA A 9 -9.55 11.44 4.02
C ALA A 9 -8.40 11.97 4.90
N PRO A 10 -8.69 12.56 6.08
CA PRO A 10 -7.67 13.07 7.02
C PRO A 10 -6.93 11.95 7.77
N HIS A 11 -7.37 10.70 7.61
CA HIS A 11 -6.78 9.49 8.21
C HIS A 11 -6.34 8.51 7.11
N GLY A 12 -5.29 7.72 7.37
CA GLY A 12 -4.83 6.66 6.45
C GLY A 12 -5.45 5.29 6.78
N GLY A 13 -5.46 4.37 5.81
CA GLY A 13 -5.85 2.96 6.00
C GLY A 13 -6.93 2.46 5.04
N VAL A 14 -7.33 1.18 5.19
CA VAL A 14 -8.32 0.50 4.33
C VAL A 14 -9.68 1.21 4.28
N PHE A 15 -10.01 2.02 5.29
CA PHE A 15 -11.25 2.81 5.37
C PHE A 15 -11.38 3.92 4.31
N VAL A 16 -10.32 4.21 3.54
CA VAL A 16 -10.36 5.22 2.48
C VAL A 16 -10.78 4.67 1.11
N ILE A 17 -10.92 3.35 0.97
CA ILE A 17 -11.35 2.68 -0.28
C ILE A 17 -12.70 3.18 -0.81
N PRO A 18 -13.76 3.43 0.01
CA PRO A 18 -15.02 3.94 -0.50
C PRO A 18 -15.02 5.46 -0.79
N VAL A 19 -14.02 6.20 -0.30
CA VAL A 19 -13.95 7.68 -0.42
C VAL A 19 -12.96 8.12 -1.51
N VAL A 20 -12.14 7.20 -2.04
CA VAL A 20 -11.16 7.51 -3.08
C VAL A 20 -11.83 7.58 -4.46
N SER A 21 -11.44 8.58 -5.26
CA SER A 21 -11.99 8.80 -6.61
C SER A 21 -11.76 7.63 -7.57
N ASN A 22 -10.69 6.84 -7.35
CA ASN A 22 -10.33 5.71 -8.19
C ASN A 22 -9.97 4.47 -7.33
N PRO A 23 -10.96 3.67 -6.89
CA PRO A 23 -10.77 2.57 -5.94
C PRO A 23 -9.88 1.46 -6.50
N PHE A 24 -9.98 1.18 -7.80
CA PHE A 24 -9.18 0.14 -8.45
C PHE A 24 -7.68 0.48 -8.44
N GLY A 25 -7.33 1.74 -8.73
CA GLY A 25 -5.94 2.20 -8.66
C GLY A 25 -5.38 2.19 -7.23
N TYR A 26 -6.21 2.50 -6.24
CA TYR A 26 -5.82 2.46 -4.84
C TYR A 26 -5.52 1.03 -4.35
N ILE A 27 -6.33 0.05 -4.74
CA ILE A 27 -6.10 -1.37 -4.43
C ILE A 27 -4.80 -1.86 -5.07
N CYS A 28 -4.57 -1.57 -6.36
CA CYS A 28 -3.30 -1.91 -7.02
C CYS A 28 -2.10 -1.30 -6.30
N ALA A 29 -2.19 -0.03 -5.88
CA ALA A 29 -1.12 0.65 -5.15
C ALA A 29 -0.83 -0.01 -3.79
N ILE A 30 -1.86 -0.43 -3.04
CA ILE A 30 -1.70 -1.17 -1.78
C ILE A 30 -1.00 -2.50 -2.05
N VAL A 31 -1.48 -3.29 -3.01
CA VAL A 31 -0.93 -4.61 -3.32
C VAL A 31 0.54 -4.50 -3.73
N CYS A 32 0.86 -3.57 -4.64
CA CYS A 32 2.24 -3.32 -5.04
C CYS A 32 3.11 -2.86 -3.86
N GLY A 33 2.62 -1.93 -3.04
CA GLY A 33 3.34 -1.43 -1.86
C GLY A 33 3.61 -2.53 -0.83
N SER A 34 2.64 -3.42 -0.58
CA SER A 34 2.79 -4.57 0.32
C SER A 34 3.80 -5.58 -0.19
N ILE A 35 3.78 -5.90 -1.50
CA ILE A 35 4.74 -6.83 -2.11
C ILE A 35 6.16 -6.27 -2.00
N ILE A 36 6.34 -5.00 -2.37
CA ILE A 36 7.65 -4.34 -2.32
C ILE A 36 8.15 -4.26 -0.87
N GLY A 37 7.28 -3.88 0.08
CA GLY A 37 7.60 -3.86 1.50
C GLY A 37 8.00 -5.23 2.04
N MET A 38 7.29 -6.30 1.65
CA MET A 38 7.64 -7.67 1.99
C MET A 38 9.02 -8.05 1.44
N PHE A 39 9.32 -7.69 0.19
CA PHE A 39 10.59 -8.01 -0.45
C PHE A 39 11.76 -7.28 0.21
N ILE A 40 11.59 -5.99 0.53
CA ILE A 40 12.58 -5.20 1.27
C ILE A 40 12.81 -5.79 2.65
N LEU A 41 11.75 -6.17 3.37
CA LEU A 41 11.87 -6.84 4.66
C LEU A 41 12.53 -8.21 4.55
N ALA A 42 12.28 -8.97 3.49
CA ALA A 42 12.90 -10.27 3.27
C ALA A 42 14.42 -10.16 3.04
N ILE A 43 14.88 -9.11 2.36
CA ILE A 43 16.31 -8.85 2.16
C ILE A 43 16.97 -8.32 3.45
N LEU A 44 16.30 -7.41 4.15
CA LEU A 44 16.90 -6.73 5.31
C LEU A 44 16.84 -7.56 6.59
N LYS A 45 15.82 -8.41 6.74
CA LYS A 45 15.66 -9.25 7.92
C LYS A 45 16.65 -10.40 7.87
N LYS A 46 17.58 -10.44 8.83
CA LYS A 46 18.47 -11.60 9.01
C LYS A 46 17.63 -12.87 9.13
N PRO A 47 18.06 -14.00 8.53
CA PRO A 47 17.38 -15.27 8.71
C PRO A 47 17.27 -15.54 10.20
N ILE A 48 16.06 -15.83 10.67
CA ILE A 48 15.83 -16.25 12.05
C ILE A 48 16.47 -17.62 12.14
N ASN A 49 17.70 -17.65 12.65
CA ASN A 49 18.46 -18.87 12.89
C ASN A 49 17.64 -19.75 13.83
N LYS A 50 17.56 -21.04 13.53
CA LYS A 50 17.18 -22.03 14.53
C LYS A 50 18.44 -22.53 15.21
#